data_AF-A0A9D7P2Y4-F1
#
_entry.id   AF-A0A9D7P2Y4-F1
#
_cell.length_a   1.000
_cell.length_b   1.000
_cell.length_c   1.000
_cell.angle_alpha   90.00
_cell.angle_beta   90.00
_cell.angle_gamma   90.00
#
_symmetry.space_group_name_H-M   'P 1'
#
loop_
_entity.id
_entity.type
_entity.pdbx_description
1 polymer ?
#
loop_
_entity_poly.entity_id
_entity_poly.type
_entity_poly.pdbx_seq_one_letter_code
_entity_poly.pdbx_strand_id
1 'polypeptide(L)'
;MALHPIDWFKPTGWQLRTEIVWDRGGGMMFNARMFCRFDERIQWLVRGDKWKWNQDSVGLGTVWRIAKEQNKEHPVAFPEELPHRCIFATTDPGDLVLDPYMGGGTTGAAAVKSGRRFVGIERDPRWFDCALRRISEALKQPDMFIEKPARAVRAERPADIFDTTGR
;
A
#
# COMPACT_ATOMS: atom_id res chain seq x y z
N MET A 1 -23.64 -9.68 -19.51
CA MET A 1 -23.44 -9.07 -18.18
C MET A 1 -21.96 -8.84 -17.99
N ALA A 2 -21.50 -7.59 -17.84
CA ALA A 2 -20.07 -7.33 -17.62
C ALA A 2 -19.73 -7.70 -16.16
N LEU A 3 -18.68 -8.48 -15.96
CA LEU A 3 -18.19 -8.83 -14.61
C LEU A 3 -17.46 -7.61 -14.05
N HIS A 4 -17.91 -7.10 -12.90
CA HIS A 4 -17.18 -6.05 -12.19
C HIS A 4 -16.11 -6.69 -11.31
N PRO A 5 -14.88 -6.16 -11.19
CA PRO A 5 -13.82 -6.76 -10.38
C PRO A 5 -14.22 -7.03 -8.92
N ILE A 6 -15.16 -6.25 -8.38
CA ILE A 6 -15.71 -6.46 -7.04
C ILE A 6 -16.44 -7.79 -6.87
N ASP A 7 -17.00 -8.33 -7.97
CA ASP A 7 -17.76 -9.58 -7.95
C ASP A 7 -16.87 -10.77 -7.60
N TRP A 8 -15.56 -10.67 -7.85
CA TRP A 8 -14.58 -11.67 -7.42
C TRP A 8 -14.42 -11.74 -5.89
N PHE A 9 -14.66 -10.62 -5.18
CA PHE A 9 -14.49 -10.55 -3.73
C PHE A 9 -15.76 -10.91 -2.96
N LYS A 10 -16.95 -10.72 -3.54
CA LYS A 10 -18.24 -11.06 -2.91
C LYS A 10 -18.30 -12.47 -2.28
N PRO A 11 -17.89 -13.56 -2.95
CA PRO A 11 -17.97 -14.90 -2.36
C PRO A 11 -16.91 -15.17 -1.27
N THR A 12 -15.91 -14.29 -1.12
CA THR A 12 -14.76 -14.50 -0.21
C THR A 12 -14.96 -13.88 1.19
N GLY A 13 -16.11 -13.24 1.44
CA GLY A 13 -16.45 -12.59 2.71
C GLY A 13 -15.82 -11.20 2.90
N TRP A 14 -15.20 -10.64 1.86
CA TRP A 14 -14.73 -9.26 1.84
C TRP A 14 -15.86 -8.32 1.43
N GLN A 15 -15.96 -7.19 2.13
CA GLN A 15 -16.96 -6.15 1.92
C GLN A 15 -16.28 -4.87 1.48
N LEU A 16 -16.68 -4.29 0.35
CA LEU A 16 -16.23 -2.94 -0.04
C LEU A 16 -16.92 -1.92 0.88
N ARG A 17 -16.13 -1.07 1.52
CA ARG A 17 -16.63 0.06 2.31
C ARG A 17 -16.77 1.31 1.46
N THR A 18 -15.71 1.66 0.75
CA THR A 18 -15.69 2.89 -0.05
C THR A 18 -14.68 2.74 -1.20
N GLU A 19 -15.03 3.32 -2.35
CA GLU A 19 -14.09 3.54 -3.43
C GLU A 19 -13.50 4.94 -3.32
N ILE A 20 -12.18 5.05 -3.42
CA ILE A 20 -11.43 6.29 -3.39
C ILE A 20 -10.87 6.56 -4.79
N VAL A 21 -11.01 7.80 -5.23
CA VAL A 21 -10.48 8.31 -6.49
C VAL A 21 -9.17 9.03 -6.20
N TRP A 22 -8.07 8.47 -6.68
CA TRP A 22 -6.81 9.18 -6.70
C TRP A 22 -6.69 9.96 -8.00
N ASP A 23 -6.96 11.25 -7.96
CA ASP A 23 -6.72 12.18 -9.06
C ASP A 23 -5.23 12.57 -9.09
N ARG A 24 -4.56 12.18 -10.18
CA ARG A 24 -3.12 12.33 -10.36
C ARG A 24 -2.74 13.67 -11.01
N GLY A 25 -3.72 14.54 -11.27
CA GLY A 25 -3.51 15.87 -11.84
C GLY A 25 -3.14 15.90 -13.32
N GLY A 26 -3.23 14.77 -14.03
CA GLY A 26 -2.96 14.70 -15.48
C GLY A 26 -2.12 13.51 -15.93
N GLY A 27 -2.03 13.31 -17.25
CA GLY A 27 -1.25 12.24 -17.87
C GLY A 27 -1.11 12.40 -19.37
N MET A 28 -0.02 11.88 -19.94
CA MET A 28 0.35 12.05 -21.34
C MET A 28 -0.38 11.08 -22.30
N MET A 29 -1.36 10.31 -21.80
CA MET A 29 -2.14 9.36 -22.59
C MET A 29 -3.30 10.06 -23.29
N PHE A 30 -3.00 10.79 -24.35
CA PHE A 30 -4.01 11.31 -25.27
C PHE A 30 -4.38 10.24 -26.29
N ASN A 31 -5.65 9.84 -26.31
CA ASN A 31 -6.20 8.94 -27.32
C ASN A 31 -7.52 9.52 -27.82
N ALA A 32 -7.64 9.75 -29.13
CA ALA A 32 -8.83 10.35 -29.72
C ALA A 32 -10.10 9.47 -29.61
N ARG A 33 -9.96 8.21 -29.18
CA ARG A 33 -11.06 7.23 -29.06
C ARG A 33 -11.47 6.93 -27.62
N MET A 34 -10.86 7.55 -26.61
CA MET A 34 -11.20 7.32 -25.20
C MET A 34 -10.86 8.52 -24.32
N PHE A 35 -11.52 8.62 -23.17
CA PHE A 35 -11.15 9.62 -22.17
C PHE A 35 -9.74 9.36 -21.63
N CYS A 36 -8.95 10.43 -21.50
CA CYS A 36 -7.64 10.36 -20.88
C CYS A 36 -7.79 9.98 -19.40
N ARG A 37 -7.10 8.93 -18.95
CA ARG A 37 -7.17 8.49 -17.55
C ARG A 37 -6.26 9.34 -16.67
N PHE A 38 -6.84 10.27 -15.94
CA PHE A 38 -6.11 11.11 -14.98
C PHE A 38 -6.14 10.56 -13.57
N ASP A 39 -7.07 9.66 -13.27
CA ASP A 39 -7.22 9.06 -11.96
C ASP A 39 -6.94 7.55 -11.93
N GLU A 40 -6.78 7.05 -10.70
CA GLU A 40 -6.76 5.63 -10.35
C GLU A 40 -7.73 5.37 -9.19
N ARG A 41 -8.12 4.10 -9.01
CA ARG A 41 -9.13 3.70 -8.02
C ARG A 41 -8.50 2.87 -6.91
N ILE A 42 -8.74 3.28 -5.67
CA ILE A 42 -8.34 2.56 -4.47
C ILE A 42 -9.61 1.99 -3.83
N GLN A 43 -9.69 0.67 -3.74
CA GLN A 43 -10.83 -0.02 -3.14
C GLN A 43 -10.53 -0.36 -1.69
N TRP A 44 -11.28 0.22 -0.76
CA TRP A 44 -11.15 -0.13 0.65
C TRP A 44 -12.09 -1.29 0.99
N LEU A 45 -11.50 -2.47 1.16
CA LEU A 45 -12.21 -3.69 1.53
C LEU A 45 -11.92 -4.06 2.97
N VAL A 46 -12.91 -4.58 3.67
CA VAL A 46 -12.76 -5.16 5.03
C VAL A 46 -13.34 -6.56 5.08
N ARG A 47 -12.86 -7.38 6.02
CA ARG A 47 -13.37 -8.73 6.25
C ARG A 47 -13.85 -8.87 7.69
N GLY A 48 -15.06 -9.41 7.85
CA GLY A 48 -15.71 -9.54 9.16
C GLY A 48 -16.29 -8.23 9.68
N ASP A 49 -16.86 -8.30 10.88
CA ASP A 49 -17.66 -7.21 11.45
C ASP A 49 -16.85 -6.22 12.28
N LYS A 50 -15.64 -6.62 12.71
CA LYS A 50 -14.73 -5.80 13.50
C LYS A 50 -13.59 -5.28 12.62
N TRP A 51 -13.53 -3.98 12.44
CA TRP A 51 -12.50 -3.28 11.68
C TRP A 51 -12.20 -1.94 12.35
N LYS A 52 -11.03 -1.39 12.06
CA LYS A 52 -10.55 -0.14 12.65
C LYS A 52 -10.80 1.04 11.73
N TRP A 53 -11.11 2.18 12.33
CA TRP A 53 -11.27 3.45 11.63
C TRP A 53 -10.87 4.61 12.52
N ASN A 54 -9.98 5.44 12.02
CA ASN A 54 -9.64 6.70 12.65
C ASN A 54 -10.59 7.80 12.18
N GLN A 55 -11.39 8.35 13.10
CA GLN A 55 -12.37 9.39 12.80
C GLN A 55 -11.75 10.69 12.26
N ASP A 56 -10.47 10.96 12.58
CA ASP A 56 -9.75 12.12 12.06
C ASP A 56 -9.56 12.06 10.54
N SER A 57 -9.75 10.87 9.93
CA SER A 57 -9.62 10.64 8.50
C SER A 57 -10.88 10.98 7.70
N VAL A 58 -12.00 11.31 8.35
CA VAL A 58 -13.28 11.62 7.67
C VAL A 58 -13.12 12.79 6.69
N GLY A 59 -12.31 13.80 7.06
CA GLY A 59 -12.07 14.99 6.23
C GLY A 59 -11.29 14.72 4.94
N LEU A 60 -10.67 13.54 4.78
CA LEU A 60 -9.95 13.19 3.55
C LEU A 60 -10.88 13.04 2.34
N GLY A 61 -12.17 12.75 2.58
CA GLY A 61 -13.15 12.48 1.53
C GLY A 61 -12.75 11.30 0.62
N THR A 62 -13.44 11.16 -0.50
CA THR A 62 -13.23 10.06 -1.46
C THR A 62 -12.47 10.48 -2.71
N VAL A 63 -12.09 11.75 -2.85
CA VAL A 63 -11.31 12.25 -3.99
C VAL A 63 -10.01 12.85 -3.48
N TRP A 64 -8.92 12.14 -3.71
CA TRP A 64 -7.58 12.52 -3.28
C TRP A 64 -6.81 13.08 -4.47
N ARG A 65 -6.48 14.37 -4.40
CA ARG A 65 -5.65 15.04 -5.39
C ARG A 65 -4.21 15.02 -4.92
N ILE A 66 -3.44 14.06 -5.43
CA ILE A 66 -2.05 13.85 -5.03
C ILE A 66 -1.23 13.71 -6.31
N ALA A 67 -0.23 14.56 -6.49
CA ALA A 67 0.64 14.48 -7.66
C ALA A 67 1.44 13.17 -7.67
N LYS A 68 1.77 12.68 -8.87
CA LYS A 68 2.62 11.50 -9.01
C LYS A 68 4.00 11.77 -8.42
N GLU A 69 4.59 10.75 -7.79
CA GLU A 69 5.95 10.86 -7.33
C GLU A 69 6.91 10.90 -8.53
N GLN A 70 7.79 11.90 -8.55
CA GLN A 70 8.84 12.01 -9.57
C GLN A 70 10.11 11.33 -9.07
N ASN A 71 10.04 10.02 -8.79
CA ASN A 71 11.23 9.26 -8.42
C ASN A 71 11.92 8.73 -9.69
N LYS A 72 13.23 9.03 -9.83
CA LYS A 72 14.05 8.59 -10.96
C LYS A 72 14.47 7.10 -10.87
N GLU A 73 14.45 6.50 -9.67
CA GLU A 73 14.93 5.13 -9.47
C GLU A 73 13.89 4.05 -9.81
N HIS A 74 12.59 4.30 -9.58
CA HIS A 74 11.53 3.33 -9.86
C HIS A 74 10.46 3.95 -10.78
N PRO A 75 10.25 3.41 -12.00
CA PRO A 75 9.42 4.05 -13.02
C PRO A 75 7.92 4.10 -12.70
N VAL A 76 7.45 3.30 -11.74
CA VAL A 76 6.02 3.17 -11.39
C VAL A 76 5.82 3.26 -9.86
N ALA A 77 6.39 4.28 -9.22
CA ALA A 77 6.13 4.53 -7.80
C ALA A 77 4.90 5.44 -7.63
N PHE A 78 3.95 5.01 -6.80
CA PHE A 78 2.92 5.91 -6.27
C PHE A 78 3.50 6.73 -5.09
N PRO A 79 2.97 7.93 -4.82
CA PRO A 79 3.44 8.80 -3.75
C PRO A 79 3.21 8.21 -2.35
N GLU A 80 4.16 8.42 -1.44
CA GLU A 80 4.10 7.95 -0.03
C GLU A 80 2.87 8.42 0.73
N GLU A 81 2.30 9.56 0.35
CA GLU A 81 1.09 10.10 0.97
C GLU A 81 -0.13 9.16 0.83
N LEU A 82 -0.22 8.38 -0.26
CA LEU A 82 -1.32 7.44 -0.47
C LEU A 82 -1.38 6.33 0.59
N PRO A 83 -0.34 5.48 0.74
CA PRO A 83 -0.35 4.47 1.78
C PRO A 83 -0.38 5.11 3.17
N HIS A 84 0.24 6.28 3.38
CA HIS A 84 0.16 6.98 4.66
C HIS A 84 -1.30 7.28 5.07
N ARG A 85 -2.09 7.87 4.17
CA ARG A 85 -3.53 8.13 4.41
C ARG A 85 -4.29 6.84 4.71
N CYS A 86 -4.07 5.78 3.93
CA CYS A 86 -4.72 4.49 4.15
C CYS A 86 -4.35 3.87 5.51
N ILE A 87 -3.06 3.84 5.84
CA ILE A 87 -2.53 3.24 7.08
C ILE A 87 -3.05 4.03 8.28
N PHE A 88 -2.96 5.37 8.25
CA PHE A 88 -3.45 6.22 9.32
C PHE A 88 -4.95 6.05 9.56
N ALA A 89 -5.74 5.91 8.50
CA ALA A 89 -7.18 5.76 8.60
C ALA A 89 -7.64 4.39 9.12
N THR A 90 -6.85 3.33 8.91
CA THR A 90 -7.32 1.94 9.07
C THR A 90 -6.50 1.08 10.04
N THR A 91 -5.47 1.65 10.68
CA THR A 91 -4.59 0.94 11.61
C THR A 91 -4.20 1.82 12.80
N ASP A 92 -3.80 1.20 13.90
CA ASP A 92 -3.19 1.87 15.06
C ASP A 92 -1.65 1.72 15.05
N PRO A 93 -0.90 2.57 15.75
CA PRO A 93 0.52 2.34 16.00
C PRO A 93 0.78 0.92 16.55
N GLY A 94 1.83 0.27 16.06
CA GLY A 94 2.17 -1.12 16.41
C GLY A 94 1.44 -2.20 15.59
N ASP A 95 0.36 -1.88 14.87
CA ASP A 95 -0.29 -2.82 13.95
C ASP A 95 0.66 -3.25 12.83
N LEU A 96 0.34 -4.39 12.21
CA LEU A 96 1.11 -4.94 11.10
C LEU A 96 0.48 -4.56 9.76
N VAL A 97 1.28 -3.94 8.89
CA VAL A 97 0.94 -3.65 7.49
C VAL A 97 1.62 -4.68 6.59
N LEU A 98 0.85 -5.29 5.68
CA LEU A 98 1.34 -6.23 4.67
C LEU A 98 1.19 -5.63 3.28
N ASP A 99 2.26 -5.68 2.49
CA ASP A 99 2.22 -5.41 1.06
C ASP A 99 2.82 -6.58 0.25
N PRO A 100 1.98 -7.41 -0.40
CA PRO A 100 2.46 -8.57 -1.14
C PRO A 100 3.11 -8.22 -2.49
N TYR A 101 3.06 -6.94 -2.90
CA TYR A 101 3.61 -6.44 -4.16
C TYR A 101 4.37 -5.13 -3.91
N MET A 102 5.26 -5.14 -2.92
CA MET A 102 5.78 -3.90 -2.34
C MET A 102 6.60 -3.03 -3.30
N GLY A 103 7.09 -3.59 -4.41
CA GLY A 103 7.84 -2.85 -5.43
C GLY A 103 9.02 -2.10 -4.80
N GLY A 104 9.10 -0.79 -5.06
CA GLY A 104 10.10 0.10 -4.47
C GLY A 104 9.90 0.45 -2.98
N GLY A 105 9.01 -0.21 -2.25
CA GLY A 105 8.88 -0.11 -0.80
C GLY A 105 8.16 1.14 -0.27
N THR A 106 7.38 1.84 -1.09
CA THR A 106 6.65 3.06 -0.66
C THR A 106 5.70 2.78 0.51
N THR A 107 4.90 1.71 0.44
CA THR A 107 3.99 1.31 1.54
C THR A 107 4.75 1.04 2.83
N GLY A 108 5.90 0.36 2.73
CA GLY A 108 6.74 0.05 3.88
C GLY A 108 7.32 1.29 4.54
N ALA A 109 7.77 2.26 3.75
CA ALA A 109 8.28 3.53 4.25
C ALA A 109 7.20 4.31 5.03
N ALA A 110 5.99 4.41 4.46
CA ALA A 110 4.85 5.02 5.15
C ALA A 110 4.50 4.29 6.45
N ALA A 111 4.42 2.95 6.41
CA ALA A 111 4.07 2.14 7.57
C ALA A 111 5.05 2.35 8.73
N VAL A 112 6.36 2.25 8.49
CA VAL A 112 7.36 2.36 9.55
C VAL A 112 7.50 3.77 10.10
N LYS A 113 7.35 4.82 9.27
CA LYS A 113 7.31 6.22 9.72
C LYS A 113 6.14 6.47 10.65
N SER A 114 4.98 5.92 10.30
CA SER A 114 3.78 5.93 11.12
C SER A 114 3.84 4.98 12.32
N GLY A 115 4.97 4.31 12.62
CA GLY A 115 5.10 3.45 13.79
C GLY A 115 4.35 2.13 13.69
N ARG A 116 3.99 1.70 12.48
CA ARG A 116 3.45 0.36 12.22
C ARG A 116 4.59 -0.60 11.91
N ARG A 117 4.37 -1.88 12.19
CA ARG A 117 5.24 -2.96 11.71
C ARG A 117 4.92 -3.20 10.23
N PHE A 118 5.91 -3.63 9.46
CA PHE A 118 5.74 -3.86 8.03
C PHE A 118 6.31 -5.20 7.59
N VAL A 119 5.56 -5.90 6.73
CA VAL A 119 6.02 -7.05 5.95
C VAL A 119 5.75 -6.77 4.48
N GLY A 120 6.78 -6.92 3.65
CA GLY A 120 6.68 -6.71 2.21
C GLY A 120 7.23 -7.91 1.44
N ILE A 121 6.60 -8.22 0.31
CA ILE A 121 7.04 -9.26 -0.62
C ILE A 121 7.33 -8.60 -1.96
N GLU A 122 8.52 -8.87 -2.52
CA GLU A 122 8.91 -8.45 -3.86
C GLU A 122 9.72 -9.57 -4.50
N ARG A 123 9.41 -9.88 -5.76
CA ARG A 123 10.01 -11.00 -6.49
C ARG A 123 11.33 -10.59 -7.14
N ASP A 124 11.42 -9.38 -7.66
CA ASP A 124 12.63 -8.90 -8.32
C ASP A 124 13.66 -8.41 -7.28
N PRO A 125 14.85 -9.03 -7.20
CA PRO A 125 15.87 -8.63 -6.24
C PRO A 125 16.27 -7.15 -6.35
N ARG A 126 16.24 -6.55 -7.55
CA ARG A 126 16.62 -5.14 -7.75
C ARG A 126 15.65 -4.20 -7.04
N TRP A 127 14.36 -4.48 -7.13
CA TRP A 127 13.33 -3.70 -6.46
C TRP A 127 13.28 -4.00 -4.98
N PHE A 128 13.53 -5.25 -4.58
CA PHE A 128 13.68 -5.63 -3.19
C PHE A 128 14.80 -4.83 -2.49
N ASP A 129 15.97 -4.70 -3.12
CA ASP A 129 17.08 -3.90 -2.57
C ASP A 129 16.76 -2.40 -2.52
N CYS A 130 16.04 -1.87 -3.52
CA CYS A 130 15.53 -0.50 -3.50
C CYS A 130 14.56 -0.28 -2.32
N ALA A 131 13.61 -1.19 -2.12
CA ALA A 131 12.67 -1.15 -1.00
C ALA A 131 13.38 -1.22 0.34
N LEU A 132 14.35 -2.12 0.50
CA LEU A 132 15.13 -2.23 1.73
C LEU A 132 15.86 -0.93 2.08
N ARG A 133 16.52 -0.30 1.10
CA ARG A 133 17.17 1.01 1.30
C ARG A 133 16.16 2.05 1.76
N ARG A 134 15.05 2.20 1.02
CA ARG A 134 14.01 3.20 1.33
C ARG A 134 13.39 3.00 2.73
N ILE A 135 13.01 1.76 3.08
CA ILE A 135 12.42 1.42 4.39
C ILE A 135 13.45 1.62 5.50
N SER A 136 14.72 1.27 5.25
CA SER A 136 15.79 1.48 6.23
C SER A 136 16.05 2.97 6.50
N GLU A 137 15.97 3.83 5.51
CA GLU A 137 16.07 5.29 5.71
C GLU A 137 14.85 5.83 6.46
N ALA A 138 13.64 5.38 6.11
CA ALA A 138 12.41 5.74 6.80
C ALA A 138 12.47 5.38 8.30
N LEU A 139 13.06 4.25 8.67
CA LEU A 139 13.27 3.86 10.07
C LEU A 139 14.27 4.73 10.85
N LYS A 140 15.14 5.48 10.15
CA LYS A 140 16.06 6.43 10.79
C LYS A 140 15.38 7.77 11.08
N GLN A 141 14.32 8.08 10.35
CA GLN A 141 13.58 9.35 10.41
C GLN A 141 12.09 9.07 10.63
N PRO A 142 11.68 8.50 11.78
CA PRO A 142 10.26 8.34 12.09
C PRO A 142 9.60 9.72 12.25
N ASP A 143 8.27 9.77 12.16
CA ASP A 143 7.54 11.01 12.43
C ASP A 143 7.78 11.46 13.88
N MET A 144 7.85 12.78 14.08
CA MET A 144 8.39 13.42 15.30
C MET A 144 7.76 12.97 16.62
N PHE A 145 6.58 12.36 16.59
CA PHE A 145 5.79 11.95 17.76
C PHE A 145 5.62 10.42 17.87
N ILE A 146 6.39 9.64 17.10
CA ILE A 146 6.21 8.20 17.00
C ILE A 146 7.44 7.47 17.54
N GLU A 147 7.23 6.61 18.55
CA GLU A 147 8.28 5.73 19.06
C GLU A 147 8.76 4.78 17.96
N LYS A 148 10.09 4.64 17.87
CA LYS A 148 10.73 3.84 16.83
C LYS A 148 10.28 2.37 16.96
N PRO A 149 9.72 1.76 15.89
CA PRO A 149 9.33 0.36 15.97
C PRO A 149 10.56 -0.52 16.18
N ALA A 150 10.40 -1.58 16.98
CA ALA A 150 11.45 -2.55 17.24
C ALA A 150 11.98 -3.13 15.91
N ARG A 151 13.31 -3.29 15.82
CA ARG A 151 13.97 -3.78 14.61
C ARG A 151 13.40 -5.14 14.24
N ALA A 152 12.92 -5.28 13.00
CA ALA A 152 12.47 -6.56 12.49
C ALA A 152 13.64 -7.57 12.53
N VAL A 153 13.43 -8.69 13.21
CA VAL A 153 14.33 -9.84 13.11
C VAL A 153 14.14 -10.40 11.70
N ARG A 154 15.23 -10.51 10.94
CA ARG A 154 15.21 -11.21 9.66
C ARG A 154 14.87 -12.66 9.99
N ALA A 155 13.62 -13.08 9.77
CA ALA A 155 13.26 -14.47 9.96
C ALA A 155 14.16 -15.31 9.06
N GLU A 156 14.76 -16.37 9.60
CA GLU A 156 15.44 -17.35 8.77
C GLU A 156 14.43 -17.87 7.76
N ARG A 157 14.84 -17.90 6.48
CA ARG A 157 13.98 -18.38 5.41
C ARG A 157 13.63 -19.84 5.76
N PRO A 158 12.37 -20.18 6.04
CA PRO A 158 12.02 -21.59 6.20
C PRO A 158 12.40 -22.32 4.90
N ALA A 159 12.80 -23.59 5.00
CA ALA A 159 12.89 -24.45 3.81
C ALA A 159 11.59 -24.32 3.00
N ASP A 160 11.72 -24.25 1.68
CA ASP A 160 10.68 -23.81 0.74
C ASP A 160 9.27 -24.23 1.17
N ILE A 161 8.41 -23.25 1.47
CA ILE A 161 6.97 -23.46 1.72
C ILE A 161 6.25 -24.09 0.50
N PHE A 162 6.92 -24.09 -0.66
CA PHE A 162 6.48 -24.70 -1.91
C PHE A 162 7.19 -26.03 -2.23
N ASP A 163 7.94 -26.61 -1.28
CA ASP A 163 8.45 -27.96 -1.45
C ASP A 163 7.27 -28.93 -1.57
N THR A 164 7.03 -29.36 -2.80
CA THR A 164 5.91 -30.22 -3.21
C THR A 164 6.40 -31.64 -3.48
N THR A 165 7.62 -32.00 -3.07
CA THR A 165 8.19 -33.34 -3.27
C THR A 165 7.53 -34.45 -2.43
N GLY A 166 6.36 -34.19 -1.84
CA GLY A 166 5.59 -35.11 -0.99
C GLY A 166 4.09 -35.19 -1.29
N ARG A 167 3.65 -34.98 -2.55
CA ARG A 167 2.28 -35.32 -2.99
C ARG A 167 2.28 -36.09 -4.30
#